data_AF-A0A3P8M1I8-F1
#
_entry.id   AF-A0A3P8M1I8-F1
#
_cell.length_a   1.000
_cell.length_b   1.000
_cell.length_c   1.000
_cell.angle_alpha   90.00
_cell.angle_beta   90.00
_cell.angle_gamma   90.00
#
_symmetry.space_group_name_H-M   'P 1'
#
loop_
_entity.id
_entity.type
_entity.pdbx_description
1 polymer ?
#
loop_
_entity_poly.entity_id
_entity_poly.type
_entity_poly.pdbx_seq_one_letter_code
_entity_poly.pdbx_strand_id
1 'polypeptide(L)'
;MRLRYHIAISVVSVSIFFILWQVAAMRQWVDPLLLPSLQEIGLTTGELLADGYRQVPLWEHVAVSLARALSAFSVAIIIGIPLGLLMGLSEGLAAVLNPFVQFLRPLPKIALIPLAVVWLGIGEASKFFLISSPPF
;
A
#
# COMPACT_ATOMS: atom_id res chain seq x y z
N MET A 1 11.00 -23.85 -26.48
CA MET A 1 12.37 -23.33 -26.25
C MET A 1 12.41 -21.85 -25.82
N ARG A 2 11.66 -20.92 -26.44
CA ARG A 2 11.66 -19.48 -26.06
C ARG A 2 11.35 -19.19 -24.59
N LEU A 3 10.40 -19.89 -23.96
CA LEU A 3 10.05 -19.67 -22.54
C LEU A 3 11.21 -19.94 -21.57
N ARG A 4 11.99 -21.02 -21.79
CA ARG A 4 13.15 -21.36 -20.94
C ARG A 4 14.27 -20.32 -21.04
N TYR A 5 14.44 -19.72 -22.22
CA TYR A 5 15.41 -18.66 -22.46
C TYR A 5 15.04 -17.35 -21.74
N HIS A 6 13.76 -16.97 -21.75
CA HIS A 6 13.30 -15.78 -21.01
C HIS A 6 13.45 -15.97 -19.51
N ILE A 7 13.09 -17.14 -18.97
CA ILE A 7 13.27 -17.45 -17.56
C ILE A 7 14.75 -17.40 -17.18
N ALA A 8 15.64 -17.96 -18.00
CA ALA A 8 17.08 -17.92 -17.75
C ALA A 8 17.63 -16.48 -17.72
N ILE A 9 17.23 -15.64 -18.69
CA ILE A 9 17.62 -14.22 -18.70
C ILE A 9 17.09 -13.49 -17.46
N SER A 10 15.83 -13.70 -17.10
CA SER A 10 15.23 -13.05 -15.93
C SER A 10 15.94 -13.44 -14.64
N VAL A 11 16.22 -14.73 -14.46
CA VAL A 11 16.96 -15.23 -13.28
C VAL A 11 18.35 -14.61 -13.23
N VAL A 12 19.10 -14.65 -14.34
CA VAL A 12 20.46 -14.08 -14.40
C VAL A 12 20.44 -12.58 -14.11
N SER A 13 19.50 -11.84 -14.67
CA SER A 13 19.38 -10.40 -14.47
C SER A 13 19.09 -10.05 -13.01
N VAL A 14 18.15 -10.75 -12.38
CA VAL A 14 17.82 -10.57 -10.96
C VAL A 14 19.00 -10.96 -10.06
N SER A 15 19.68 -12.06 -10.37
CA SER A 15 20.87 -12.47 -9.62
C SER A 15 22.00 -11.45 -9.71
N ILE A 16 22.30 -10.93 -10.91
CA ILE A 16 23.31 -9.88 -11.10
C ILE A 16 22.95 -8.64 -10.28
N PHE A 17 21.69 -8.23 -10.28
CA PHE A 17 21.22 -7.10 -9.48
C PHE A 17 21.50 -7.30 -7.98
N PHE A 18 21.12 -8.44 -7.40
CA PHE A 18 21.35 -8.70 -5.98
C PHE A 18 22.84 -8.84 -5.64
N ILE A 19 23.66 -9.39 -6.54
CA ILE A 19 25.11 -9.45 -6.36
C ILE A 19 25.69 -8.04 -6.31
N LEU A 20 25.31 -7.17 -7.27
CA LEU A 20 25.77 -5.79 -7.30
C LEU A 20 25.31 -5.01 -6.06
N TRP A 21 24.05 -5.21 -5.63
CA TRP A 21 23.53 -4.66 -4.38
C TRP A 21 24.39 -5.08 -3.19
N GLN A 22 24.60 -6.39 -3.02
CA GLN A 22 25.35 -6.92 -1.88
C GLN A 22 26.79 -6.41 -1.87
N VAL A 23 27.44 -6.32 -3.03
CA VAL A 23 28.79 -5.75 -3.15
C VAL A 23 28.80 -4.28 -2.78
N ALA A 24 27.85 -3.49 -3.29
CA ALA A 24 27.74 -2.06 -2.99
C ALA A 24 27.49 -1.81 -1.49
N ALA A 25 26.62 -2.63 -0.87
CA ALA A 25 26.32 -2.57 0.56
C ALA A 25 27.56 -2.91 1.41
N MET A 26 28.22 -4.04 1.13
CA MET A 26 29.41 -4.48 1.87
C MET A 26 30.60 -3.53 1.72
N ARG A 27 30.74 -2.89 0.56
CA ARG A 27 31.78 -1.90 0.29
C ARG A 27 31.40 -0.50 0.77
N GLN A 28 30.21 -0.32 1.35
CA GLN A 28 29.68 0.97 1.83
C GLN A 28 29.78 2.07 0.77
N TRP A 29 29.49 1.74 -0.48
CA TRP A 29 29.43 2.73 -1.57
C TRP A 29 28.28 3.71 -1.39
N VAL A 30 27.28 3.33 -0.59
CA VAL A 30 26.12 4.13 -0.19
C VAL A 30 26.01 4.05 1.33
N ASP A 31 25.43 5.08 1.94
CA ASP A 31 25.13 5.11 3.37
C ASP A 31 24.37 3.82 3.78
N PRO A 32 24.87 3.06 4.78
CA PRO A 32 24.21 1.85 5.28
C PRO A 32 22.75 2.06 5.72
N LEU A 33 22.38 3.30 6.10
CA LEU A 33 20.99 3.64 6.42
C LEU A 33 20.07 3.57 5.18
N LEU A 34 20.60 3.87 4.00
CA LEU A 34 19.87 3.87 2.73
C LEU A 34 20.00 2.54 1.99
N LEU A 35 21.14 1.86 2.12
CA LEU A 35 21.43 0.61 1.43
C LEU A 35 22.04 -0.43 2.38
N PRO A 36 21.24 -1.02 3.28
CA PRO A 36 21.68 -2.10 4.14
C PRO A 36 22.00 -3.36 3.34
N SER A 37 22.90 -4.18 3.88
CA SER A 37 23.24 -5.47 3.29
C SER A 37 22.10 -6.48 3.44
N LEU A 38 22.04 -7.49 2.55
CA LEU A 38 21.01 -8.53 2.64
C LEU A 38 21.08 -9.32 3.95
N GLN A 39 22.28 -9.41 4.54
CA GLN A 39 22.52 -10.08 5.82
C GLN A 39 21.90 -9.28 6.97
N GLU A 40 22.14 -7.97 7.04
CA GLU A 40 21.54 -7.08 8.04
C GLU A 40 20.01 -7.07 7.93
N ILE A 41 19.47 -7.01 6.72
CA ILE A 41 18.01 -7.11 6.50
C ILE A 41 17.47 -8.41 7.10
N GLY A 42 18.13 -9.55 6.88
CA GLY A 42 17.73 -10.85 7.41
C GLY A 42 17.78 -10.91 8.94
N LEU A 43 18.87 -10.44 9.54
CA LEU A 43 19.06 -10.40 10.99
C LEU A 43 18.02 -9.50 11.66
N THR A 44 17.89 -8.25 11.20
CA THR A 44 16.92 -7.31 11.74
C THR A 44 15.48 -7.80 11.55
N THR A 45 15.16 -8.48 10.44
CA THR A 45 13.82 -9.08 10.27
C THR A 45 13.56 -10.16 11.32
N GLY A 46 14.54 -11.02 11.62
CA GLY A 46 14.45 -12.03 12.68
C GLY A 46 14.26 -11.41 14.07
N GLU A 47 15.08 -10.41 14.41
CA GLU A 47 14.99 -9.64 15.66
C GLU A 47 13.62 -8.97 15.81
N LEU A 48 13.12 -8.33 14.75
CA LEU A 48 11.82 -7.66 14.76
C LEU A 48 10.64 -8.63 14.86
N LEU A 49 10.78 -9.86 14.35
CA LEU A 49 9.78 -10.90 14.50
C LEU A 49 9.76 -11.50 15.92
N ALA A 50 10.94 -11.66 16.54
CA ALA A 50 11.09 -12.30 17.85
C ALA A 50 10.90 -11.32 19.01
N ASP A 51 11.66 -10.22 19.01
CA ASP A 51 11.76 -9.25 20.11
C ASP A 51 10.91 -8.00 19.87
N GLY A 52 10.56 -7.74 18.61
CA GLY A 52 9.72 -6.61 18.22
C GLY A 52 10.43 -5.26 18.21
N TYR A 53 9.75 -4.25 17.66
CA TYR A 53 10.21 -2.87 17.67
C TYR A 53 9.45 -2.10 18.75
N ARG A 54 10.17 -1.48 19.71
CA ARG A 54 9.55 -0.72 20.81
C ARG A 54 8.49 -1.52 21.60
N GLN A 55 8.77 -2.80 21.89
CA GLN A 55 7.86 -3.74 22.58
C GLN A 55 6.63 -4.16 21.77
N VAL A 56 6.58 -3.82 20.47
CA VAL A 56 5.51 -4.27 19.57
C VAL A 56 6.10 -5.20 18.50
N PRO A 57 5.67 -6.47 18.42
CA PRO A 57 6.14 -7.40 17.41
C PRO A 57 5.82 -6.94 15.99
N LEU A 58 6.69 -7.28 15.03
CA LEU A 58 6.46 -6.93 13.61
C LEU A 58 5.12 -7.46 13.08
N TRP A 59 4.70 -8.66 13.51
CA TRP A 59 3.44 -9.26 13.07
C TRP A 59 2.23 -8.42 13.50
N GLU A 60 2.29 -7.74 14.65
CA GLU A 60 1.20 -6.92 15.15
C GLU A 60 1.06 -5.65 14.30
N HIS A 61 2.18 -5.02 13.93
CA HIS A 61 2.17 -3.90 12.99
C HIS A 61 1.57 -4.28 11.63
N VAL A 62 1.93 -5.45 11.10
CA VAL A 62 1.34 -5.99 9.87
C VAL A 62 -0.16 -6.24 10.05
N ALA A 63 -0.56 -6.86 11.15
CA ALA A 63 -1.96 -7.17 11.44
C ALA A 63 -2.81 -5.90 11.55
N VAL A 64 -2.36 -4.87 12.26
CA VAL A 64 -3.08 -3.59 12.37
C VAL A 64 -3.19 -2.89 11.03
N SER A 65 -2.11 -2.87 10.24
CA SER A 65 -2.13 -2.29 8.89
C SER A 65 -3.11 -3.02 7.97
N LEU A 66 -3.08 -4.36 8.01
CA LEU A 66 -3.97 -5.21 7.22
C LEU A 66 -5.42 -5.06 7.66
N ALA A 67 -5.68 -5.06 8.97
CA ALA A 67 -7.01 -4.87 9.53
C ALA A 67 -7.61 -3.53 9.10
N ARG A 68 -6.82 -2.44 9.12
CA ARG A 68 -7.23 -1.12 8.62
C ARG A 68 -7.56 -1.15 7.14
N ALA A 69 -6.71 -1.77 6.31
CA ALA A 69 -6.95 -1.87 4.87
C ALA A 69 -8.22 -2.68 4.56
N LEU A 70 -8.40 -3.83 5.21
CA LEU A 70 -9.56 -4.70 5.00
C LEU A 70 -10.86 -4.04 5.47
N SER A 71 -10.87 -3.42 6.66
CA SER A 71 -12.05 -2.75 7.18
C SER A 71 -12.47 -1.56 6.30
N ALA A 72 -11.51 -0.75 5.86
CA ALA A 72 -11.77 0.33 4.92
C ALA A 72 -12.28 -0.17 3.56
N PHE A 73 -11.69 -1.26 3.04
CA PHE A 73 -12.13 -1.90 1.81
C PHE A 73 -13.55 -2.47 1.92
N SER A 74 -13.89 -3.10 3.05
CA SER A 74 -15.25 -3.59 3.31
C SER A 74 -16.27 -2.46 3.31
N VAL A 75 -15.96 -1.33 3.95
CA VAL A 75 -16.84 -0.13 3.91
C VAL A 75 -16.99 0.38 2.48
N ALA A 76 -15.89 0.45 1.72
CA ALA A 76 -15.92 0.88 0.32
C ALA A 76 -16.79 -0.04 -0.56
N ILE A 77 -16.75 -1.35 -0.33
CA ILE A 77 -17.63 -2.33 -1.01
C ILE A 77 -19.09 -2.08 -0.65
N ILE A 78 -19.39 -2.00 0.65
CA ILE A 78 -20.77 -1.87 1.17
C ILE A 78 -21.44 -0.61 0.65
N ILE A 79 -20.68 0.47 0.41
CA ILE A 79 -21.22 1.74 -0.10
C ILE A 79 -21.13 1.80 -1.63
N GLY A 80 -19.96 1.49 -2.18
CA GLY A 80 -19.64 1.64 -3.60
C GLY A 80 -20.41 0.69 -4.50
N ILE A 81 -20.58 -0.58 -4.11
CA ILE A 81 -21.31 -1.55 -4.94
C ILE A 81 -22.79 -1.16 -5.04
N PRO A 82 -23.54 -0.92 -3.94
CA PRO A 82 -24.94 -0.49 -4.05
C PRO A 82 -25.10 0.80 -4.83
N LEU A 83 -24.25 1.82 -4.61
CA LEU A 83 -24.33 3.07 -5.38
C LEU A 83 -24.09 2.84 -6.87
N GLY A 84 -23.06 2.06 -7.23
CA GLY A 84 -22.79 1.72 -8.63
C GLY A 84 -23.93 0.93 -9.28
N LEU A 85 -24.52 -0.03 -8.55
CA LEU A 85 -25.68 -0.78 -9.02
C LEU A 85 -26.92 0.12 -9.18
N LEU A 86 -27.19 0.99 -8.23
CA LEU A 86 -28.31 1.95 -8.30
C LEU A 86 -28.18 2.88 -9.50
N MET A 87 -26.97 3.35 -9.80
CA MET A 87 -26.69 4.14 -11.01
C MET A 87 -26.84 3.30 -12.29
N GLY A 88 -26.50 2.01 -12.26
CA GLY A 88 -26.69 1.11 -13.41
C GLY A 88 -28.15 0.73 -13.68
N LEU A 89 -29.00 0.71 -12.65
CA LEU A 89 -30.40 0.31 -12.75
C LEU A 89 -31.35 1.47 -13.05
N SER A 90 -30.95 2.72 -12.82
CA SER A 90 -31.80 3.91 -13.00
C SER A 90 -31.06 5.07 -13.61
N GLU A 91 -31.50 5.51 -14.78
CA GLU A 91 -30.97 6.70 -15.47
C GLU A 91 -31.11 7.98 -14.63
N GLY A 92 -32.17 8.10 -13.82
CA GLY A 92 -32.38 9.24 -12.93
C GLY A 92 -31.36 9.29 -11.80
N LEU A 93 -31.09 8.16 -11.13
CA LEU A 93 -30.06 8.09 -10.09
C LEU A 93 -28.66 8.28 -10.68
N ALA A 94 -28.42 7.75 -11.88
CA ALA A 94 -27.18 8.01 -12.61
C ALA A 94 -27.00 9.51 -12.87
N ALA A 95 -28.02 10.21 -13.38
CA ALA A 95 -27.94 11.63 -13.68
C ALA A 95 -27.61 12.49 -12.45
N VAL A 96 -28.13 12.12 -11.27
CA VAL A 96 -27.87 12.83 -10.01
C VAL A 96 -26.48 12.51 -9.46
N LEU A 97 -26.07 11.25 -9.43
CA LEU A 97 -24.84 10.82 -8.75
C LEU A 97 -23.59 10.94 -9.62
N ASN A 98 -23.72 10.78 -10.94
CA ASN A 98 -22.57 10.74 -11.86
C ASN A 98 -21.71 12.01 -11.81
N PRO A 99 -22.24 13.26 -11.72
CA PRO A 99 -21.40 14.44 -11.58
C PRO A 99 -20.49 14.40 -10.35
N PHE A 100 -21.01 13.96 -9.20
CA PHE A 100 -20.22 13.84 -7.97
C PHE A 100 -19.16 12.75 -8.09
N VAL A 101 -19.54 11.59 -8.66
CA VAL A 101 -18.59 10.49 -8.89
C VAL A 101 -17.47 10.92 -9.85
N GLN A 102 -17.79 11.58 -10.96
CA GLN A 102 -16.80 12.08 -11.92
C GLN A 102 -15.91 13.17 -11.33
N PHE A 103 -16.42 13.98 -10.40
CA PHE A 103 -15.62 14.98 -9.68
C PHE A 103 -14.64 14.34 -8.69
N LEU A 104 -15.08 13.32 -7.96
CA LEU A 104 -14.21 12.59 -7.05
C LEU A 104 -13.15 11.77 -7.81
N ARG A 105 -13.47 11.37 -9.05
CA ARG A 105 -12.62 10.44 -9.81
C ARG A 105 -11.15 10.82 -10.03
N PRO A 106 -10.86 12.06 -10.45
CA PRO A 106 -9.48 12.47 -10.67
C PRO A 106 -8.79 12.94 -9.39
N LEU A 107 -9.45 12.98 -8.22
CA LEU A 107 -8.86 13.58 -7.03
C LEU A 107 -7.74 12.69 -6.47
N PRO A 108 -6.50 13.20 -6.39
CA PRO A 108 -5.42 12.43 -5.81
C PRO A 108 -5.67 12.30 -4.30
N LYS A 109 -5.67 11.07 -3.78
CA LYS A 109 -5.94 10.78 -2.35
C LYS A 109 -5.04 11.58 -1.40
N ILE A 110 -3.82 11.91 -1.81
CA ILE A 110 -2.89 12.74 -1.03
C ILE A 110 -3.41 14.17 -0.83
N ALA A 111 -4.21 14.73 -1.75
CA ALA A 111 -4.82 16.06 -1.61
C ALA A 111 -5.96 16.08 -0.59
N LEU A 112 -6.53 14.92 -0.24
CA LEU A 112 -7.57 14.79 0.77
C LEU A 112 -7.00 14.74 2.20
N ILE A 113 -5.69 14.57 2.37
CA ILE A 113 -5.05 14.45 3.69
C ILE A 113 -5.33 15.68 4.57
N PRO A 114 -5.10 16.93 4.12
CA PRO A 114 -5.33 18.10 4.97
C PRO A 114 -6.80 18.21 5.39
N LEU A 115 -7.74 17.94 4.47
CA LEU A 115 -9.18 17.97 4.74
C LEU A 115 -9.57 16.92 5.79
N ALA A 116 -9.10 15.68 5.61
CA ALA A 116 -9.37 14.59 6.55
C ALA A 116 -8.81 14.90 7.95
N VAL A 117 -7.63 15.50 8.03
CA VAL A 117 -7.01 15.89 9.30
C VAL A 117 -7.77 17.03 9.97
N VAL A 118 -8.24 18.03 9.22
CA VAL A 118 -9.01 19.15 9.77
C VAL A 118 -10.38 18.70 10.29
N TRP A 119 -11.05 17.81 9.56
CA TRP A 119 -12.39 17.33 9.93
C TRP A 119 -12.39 16.25 11.01
N LEU A 120 -11.46 15.29 10.94
CA LEU A 120 -11.45 14.10 11.79
C LEU A 120 -10.33 14.12 12.84
N GLY A 121 -9.46 15.13 12.81
CA GLY A 121 -8.27 15.22 13.64
C GLY A 121 -7.11 14.36 13.14
N ILE A 122 -5.95 14.50 13.79
CA ILE A 122 -4.78 13.65 13.55
C ILE A 122 -5.00 12.32 14.27
N GLY A 123 -4.98 11.19 13.54
CA GLY A 123 -5.12 9.87 14.14
C GLY A 123 -5.66 8.81 13.19
N GLU A 124 -6.14 7.69 13.75
CA GLU A 124 -6.62 6.54 12.98
C GLU A 124 -7.89 6.84 12.15
N ALA A 125 -8.77 7.71 12.65
CA ALA A 125 -10.00 8.09 11.93
C ALA A 125 -9.69 8.73 10.56
N SER A 126 -8.73 9.67 10.52
CA SER A 126 -8.29 10.31 9.27
C SER A 126 -7.68 9.31 8.28
N LYS A 127 -6.85 8.37 8.76
CA LYS A 127 -6.24 7.32 7.94
C LYS A 127 -7.31 6.38 7.37
N PHE A 128 -8.27 5.98 8.22
CA PHE A 128 -9.36 5.10 7.82
C PHE A 128 -10.22 5.74 6.73
N PHE A 129 -10.64 7.00 6.92
CA PHE A 129 -11.44 7.76 5.95
C PHE A 129 -10.76 7.83 4.58
N LEU A 130 -9.45 8.10 4.55
CA LEU A 130 -8.69 8.18 3.30
C LEU A 130 -8.59 6.82 2.59
N ILE A 131 -8.42 5.73 3.34
CA ILE A 131 -8.33 4.38 2.75
C ILE A 131 -9.71 3.93 2.26
N SER A 132 -10.77 4.20 3.03
CA SER A 132 -12.14 3.80 2.70
C SER A 132 -12.73 4.63 1.57
N SER A 133 -12.17 5.82 1.32
CA SER A 133 -12.59 6.65 0.20
C SER A 133 -12.49 5.83 -1.10
N PRO A 134 -13.58 5.75 -1.87
CA PRO A 134 -13.61 4.92 -3.07
C PRO A 134 -12.48 5.31 -4.04
N PRO A 135 -11.90 4.34 -4.76
CA PRO A 135 -10.75 4.58 -5.65
C PRO A 135 -11.17 5.10 -7.03
N PHE A 136 -12.45 5.37 -7.24
CA PHE A 136 -12.89 6.11 -8.42
C PHE A 136 -12.51 7.53 -8.15
#